data_AF-A4X8J4-F1
#
_entry.id   AF-A4X8J4-F1
#
_cell.length_a   1.000
_cell.length_b   1.000
_cell.length_c   1.000
_cell.angle_alpha   90.00
_cell.angle_beta   90.00
_cell.angle_gamma   90.00
#
_symmetry.space_group_name_H-M   'P 1'
#
loop_
_entity.id
_entity.type
_entity.pdbx_description
1 polymer ?
#
loop_
_entity_poly.entity_id
_entity_poly.type
_entity_poly.pdbx_seq_one_letter_code
_entity_poly.pdbx_strand_id
1 'polypeptide(L)' 'MVELSEQAGVSVVNLSVLKNGRARAIRFSTLTAICDALRCAPGDLLEIDGGES' A
#
# COMPACT_ATOMS: atom_id res chain seq x y z
N MET A 1 4.06 -8.31 8.46
CA MET A 1 4.05 -6.83 8.35
C MET A 1 5.37 -6.20 8.73
N VAL A 2 6.07 -6.65 9.78
CA VAL A 2 7.43 -6.15 10.11
C VAL A 2 8.38 -6.34 8.93
N GLU A 3 8.41 -7.54 8.35
CA GLU A 3 9.26 -7.83 7.18
C GLU A 3 8.96 -6.94 5.95
N LEU A 4 7.67 -6.70 5.66
CA LEU A 4 7.25 -5.79 4.59
C LEU A 4 7.59 -4.33 4.91
N SER A 5 7.53 -3.93 6.19
CA SER A 5 7.91 -2.61 6.66
C SER A 5 9.39 -2.33 6.39
N GLU A 6 10.24 -3.32 6.65
CA GLU A 6 11.67 -3.25 6.39
C GLU A 6 11.96 -3.26 4.89
N GLN A 7 11.36 -4.16 4.12
CA GLN A 7 11.58 -4.27 2.67
C GLN A 7 11.09 -3.04 1.90
N ALA A 8 9.92 -2.49 2.24
CA ALA A 8 9.35 -1.34 1.55
C ALA A 8 9.87 0.01 2.09
N GLY A 9 10.62 0.03 3.20
CA GLY A 9 11.04 1.26 3.87
C GLY A 9 9.88 2.10 4.41
N VAL A 10 8.79 1.45 4.81
CA VAL A 10 7.55 2.08 5.29
C VAL A 10 7.28 1.63 6.70
N SER A 11 6.97 2.52 7.64
CA SER A 11 6.68 2.09 9.02
C SER A 11 5.50 1.12 9.11
N VAL A 12 5.53 0.22 10.11
CA VAL A 12 4.41 -0.69 10.41
C VAL A 12 3.11 0.07 10.65
N VAL A 13 3.19 1.29 11.22
CA VAL A 13 2.03 2.17 11.42
C VAL A 13 1.43 2.61 10.08
N ASN A 14 2.25 3.09 9.14
CA ASN A 14 1.77 3.50 7.82
C ASN A 14 1.20 2.32 7.02
N LEU A 15 1.85 1.15 7.06
CA LEU A 15 1.33 -0.06 6.44
C LEU A 15 -0.02 -0.48 7.04
N SER A 16 -0.19 -0.35 8.36
CA SER A 16 -1.47 -0.62 9.02
C SER A 16 -2.57 0.36 8.58
N VAL A 17 -2.25 1.64 8.38
CA VAL A 17 -3.21 2.63 7.86
C VAL A 17 -3.63 2.28 6.43
N LEU A 18 -2.68 1.90 5.57
CA LEU A 18 -2.94 1.48 4.20
C LEU A 18 -3.77 0.19 4.14
N LYS A 19 -3.35 -0.85 4.85
CA LYS A 19 -4.03 -2.16 4.89
C LYS A 19 -5.51 -2.04 5.29
N ASN A 20 -5.81 -1.13 6.21
CA ASN A 20 -7.16 -0.96 6.74
C ASN A 20 -8.00 0.07 5.94
N GLY A 21 -7.53 0.53 4.78
CA GLY A 21 -8.25 1.50 3.94
C GLY A 21 -8.43 2.89 4.58
N ARG A 22 -7.63 3.22 5.61
CA ARG A 22 -7.74 4.50 6.35
C ARG A 22 -6.83 5.60 5.78
N ALA A 23 -6.02 5.27 4.78
CA ALA A 23 -5.12 6.23 4.15
C ALA A 23 -5.91 7.21 3.28
N ARG A 24 -5.68 8.51 3.48
CA ARG A 24 -6.25 9.56 2.62
C ARG A 24 -5.44 9.81 1.36
N ALA A 25 -4.13 9.52 1.42
CA ALA A 25 -3.19 9.69 0.33
C ALA A 25 -2.01 8.73 0.51
N ILE A 26 -1.38 8.37 -0.60
CA ILE A 26 -0.11 7.62 -0.64
C ILE A 26 0.81 8.27 -1.66
N ARG A 27 2.10 8.40 -1.34
CA ARG A 27 3.10 8.83 -2.34
C ARG A 27 3.33 7.69 -3.32
N PHE A 28 3.46 8.02 -4.61
CA PHE A 28 3.73 7.01 -5.62
C PHE A 28 5.00 6.19 -5.31
N SER A 29 6.07 6.82 -4.80
CA SER A 29 7.29 6.12 -4.38
C SER A 29 7.07 5.09 -3.27
N THR A 30 6.11 5.34 -2.38
CA THR A 30 5.73 4.41 -1.31
C THR A 30 4.92 3.26 -1.87
N LEU A 31 4.01 3.54 -2.80
CA LEU A 31 3.24 2.52 -3.50
C LEU A 31 4.18 1.58 -4.28
N THR A 32 5.11 2.13 -5.06
CA THR A 32 6.07 1.33 -5.84
C THR A 32 6.98 0.48 -4.95
N ALA A 33 7.46 1.00 -3.82
CA ALA A 33 8.28 0.21 -2.89
C ALA A 33 7.52 -0.98 -2.28
N ILE A 34 6.22 -0.81 -2.01
CA ILE A 34 5.35 -1.91 -1.56
C ILE A 34 5.15 -2.92 -2.69
N CYS A 35 4.90 -2.44 -3.91
CA CYS A 35 4.76 -3.28 -5.10
C CYS A 35 6.01 -4.12 -5.36
N ASP A 36 7.21 -3.53 -5.26
CA ASP A 36 8.49 -4.23 -5.44
C ASP A 36 8.67 -5.34 -4.39
N ALA A 37 8.39 -5.03 -3.11
CA ALA A 37 8.47 -5.99 -2.02
C ALA A 37 7.46 -7.15 -2.15
N LEU A 38 6.26 -6.86 -2.66
CA LEU A 38 5.20 -7.85 -2.86
C LEU A 38 5.26 -8.54 -4.23
N ARG A 39 6.13 -8.08 -5.13
CA ARG A 39 6.24 -8.54 -6.53
C ARG A 39 4.90 -8.42 -7.27
N CYS A 40 4.24 -7.28 -7.15
CA CYS A 40 2.99 -6.96 -7.85
C CYS A 40 3.08 -5.61 -8.57
N ALA A 41 2.08 -5.30 -9.40
CA ALA A 41 1.91 -4.00 -10.02
C ALA A 41 0.98 -3.11 -9.17
N PRO A 42 1.04 -1.77 -9.33
CA PRO A 42 0.12 -0.85 -8.66
C PRO A 42 -1.36 -1.15 -8.91
N GLY A 43 -1.70 -1.61 -10.11
CA GLY A 43 -3.07 -2.00 -10.47
C GLY A 43 -3.59 -3.22 -9.71
N ASP A 44 -2.71 -4.04 -9.13
CA ASP A 44 -3.12 -5.16 -8.28
C ASP A 44 -3.48 -4.72 -6.85
N LEU A 45 -3.08 -3.50 -6.45
CA LEU A 45 -3.32 -2.94 -5.11
C LEU A 45 -4.38 -1.83 -5.09
N LEU A 46 -4.64 -1.20 -6.25
CA LEU A 46 -5.55 -0.07 -6.38
C LEU A 46 -6.82 -0.51 -7.09
N GLU A 47 -7.95 -0.32 -6.42
CA GLU A 47 -9.27 -0.46 -6.99
C GLU A 47 -9.99 0.90 -6.87
N ILE A 48 -10.73 1.27 -7.92
CA ILE A 48 -11.69 2.36 -7.82
C ILE A 48 -12.97 1.72 -7.31
N ASP A 49 -13.32 2.00 -6.06
CA ASP A 49 -14.65 1.70 -5.53
C ASP A 49 -15.64 2.62 -6.28
N GLY A 50 -16.11 2.13 -7.43
CA GLY A 50 -17.20 2.78 -8.16
C GLY A 50 -18.41 2.73 -7.24
N GLY A 51 -18.91 3.89 -6.82
CA GLY A 51 -20.04 4.00 -5.90
C GLY A 51 -21.34 3.44 -6.47
N GLU A 52 -21.43 2.13 -6.59
CA GLU A 52 -22.63 1.36 -6.88
C GLU A 52 -22.80 0.35 -5.73
N SER A 53 -23.61 0.76 -4.75
CA SER A 53 -24.29 -0.14 -3.81
C SER A 53 -25.53 -0.73 -4.46
#